data_AF-A0A4Y2QDJ9-F1
#
_entry.id   AF-A0A4Y2QDJ9-F1
#
_cell.length_a   1.000
_cell.length_b   1.000
_cell.length_c   1.000
_cell.angle_alpha   90.00
_cell.angle_beta   90.00
_cell.angle_gamma   90.00
#
_symmetry.space_group_name_H-M   'P 1'
#
loop_
_entity.id
_entity.type
_entity.pdbx_description
1 polymer ?
#
loop_
_entity_poly.entity_id
_entity_poly.type
_entity_poly.pdbx_seq_one_letter_code
_entity_poly.pdbx_strand_id
1 'polypeptide(L)'
;WPRLGLAVVGVFGVASVVFSFVVTYMYDMFTGPANNIDLFLKSPSLMDAKFSEYFLGLYIHPCGRYHVYAIGIFLAYFLYNRKKNTDRVVKGRYNKILFYVGAILAAIFSSLCVFGLNFFGQSLRTTLFASFYNALHHLLFSLSFAWFVYHCATGKLGFFNRMLSARILVPLSRLSYSAYLLHPILMEAYFLSLRAPFQYSHLSLVILNFGFVFVTYMIAFVVTILFGAPFINLERYFRQTQRKIQ
;
A
#
# COMPACT_ATOMS: atom_id res chain seq x y z
N TRP A 1 -30.18 -1.57 0.56
CA TRP A 1 -29.00 -2.17 1.22
C TRP A 1 -27.65 -1.76 0.61
N PRO A 2 -27.32 -1.97 -0.69
CA PRO A 2 -25.95 -1.71 -1.19
C PRO A 2 -25.56 -0.22 -1.22
N ARG A 3 -26.51 0.69 -1.50
CA ARG A 3 -26.24 2.14 -1.56
C ARG A 3 -25.90 2.75 -0.20
N LEU A 4 -26.50 2.23 0.87
CA LEU A 4 -26.28 2.73 2.23
C LEU A 4 -24.90 2.29 2.74
N GLY A 5 -24.49 1.05 2.46
CA GLY A 5 -23.12 0.59 2.75
C GLY A 5 -22.04 1.39 2.03
N LEU A 6 -22.25 1.74 0.75
CA LEU A 6 -21.33 2.59 -0.01
C LEU A 6 -21.25 4.01 0.53
N ALA A 7 -22.39 4.59 0.96
CA ALA A 7 -22.41 5.90 1.59
C ALA A 7 -21.61 5.90 2.89
N VAL A 8 -21.78 4.87 3.73
CA VAL A 8 -21.02 4.71 4.97
C VAL A 8 -19.51 4.61 4.69
N VAL A 9 -19.10 3.78 3.73
CA VAL A 9 -17.69 3.66 3.33
C VAL A 9 -17.12 4.99 2.81
N GLY A 10 -17.91 5.75 2.05
CA GLY A 10 -17.54 7.08 1.58
C GLY A 10 -17.33 8.07 2.71
N VAL A 11 -18.26 8.11 3.68
CA VAL A 11 -18.17 9.01 4.85
C VAL A 11 -16.94 8.71 5.69
N PHE A 12 -16.68 7.43 6.02
CA PHE A 12 -15.46 7.06 6.73
C PHE A 12 -14.19 7.33 5.91
N GLY A 13 -14.27 7.23 4.58
CA GLY A 13 -13.17 7.57 3.66
C GLY A 13 -12.81 9.05 3.76
N VAL A 14 -13.80 9.94 3.70
CA VAL A 14 -13.59 11.38 3.84
C VAL A 14 -13.11 11.72 5.26
N ALA A 15 -13.72 11.13 6.29
CA ALA A 15 -13.31 11.33 7.67
C ALA A 15 -11.85 10.92 7.91
N SER A 16 -11.38 9.86 7.26
CA SER A 16 -9.97 9.43 7.30
C SER A 16 -9.01 10.46 6.72
N VAL A 17 -9.36 11.09 5.59
CA VAL A 17 -8.53 12.13 4.97
C VAL A 17 -8.48 13.38 5.86
N VAL A 18 -9.64 13.77 6.40
CA VAL A 18 -9.73 14.92 7.33
C VAL A 18 -8.95 14.64 8.61
N PHE A 19 -9.04 13.44 9.16
CA PHE A 19 -8.26 13.02 10.32
C PHE A 19 -6.76 13.16 10.06
N SER A 20 -6.25 12.63 8.94
CA SER A 20 -4.83 12.75 8.59
C SER A 20 -4.37 14.19 8.41
N PHE A 21 -5.22 15.06 7.85
CA PHE A 21 -4.94 16.48 7.72
C PHE A 21 -4.87 17.18 9.08
N VAL A 22 -5.91 17.01 9.92
CA VAL A 22 -6.02 17.68 11.22
C VAL A 22 -4.90 17.25 12.16
N VAL A 23 -4.60 15.95 12.23
CA VAL A 23 -3.52 15.42 13.08
C VAL A 23 -2.17 15.96 12.63
N THR A 24 -1.89 15.99 11.32
CA THR A 24 -0.64 16.55 10.83
C THR A 24 -0.53 18.05 11.12
N TYR A 25 -1.63 18.79 11.01
CA TYR A 25 -1.66 20.23 11.24
C TYR A 25 -1.50 20.60 12.72
N MET A 26 -2.14 19.85 13.63
CA MET A 26 -2.11 20.14 15.06
C MET A 26 -0.78 19.78 15.73
N TYR A 27 -0.15 18.69 15.29
CA TYR A 27 1.09 18.19 15.88
C TYR A 27 2.36 18.58 15.10
N ASP A 28 2.24 19.43 14.07
CA ASP A 28 3.35 19.80 13.17
C ASP A 28 4.18 18.59 12.73
N MET A 29 3.47 17.54 12.29
CA MET A 29 4.06 16.25 12.01
C MET A 29 4.89 16.28 10.73
N PHE A 30 5.84 15.37 10.65
CA PHE A 30 6.74 15.27 9.52
C PHE A 30 6.05 14.79 8.23
N THR A 31 6.54 15.22 7.05
CA THR A 31 6.03 14.86 5.71
C THR A 31 6.46 13.48 5.20
N GLY A 32 6.78 12.55 6.10
CA GLY A 32 7.21 11.18 5.78
C GLY A 32 8.73 10.97 5.74
N PRO A 33 9.23 9.81 6.21
CA PRO A 33 10.59 9.60 6.74
C PRO A 33 11.77 9.89 5.80
N ALA A 34 11.60 9.73 4.49
CA ALA A 34 12.73 9.67 3.54
C ALA A 34 13.44 11.03 3.30
N ASN A 35 12.84 12.16 3.69
CA ASN A 35 13.24 13.48 3.19
C ASN A 35 13.71 14.45 4.28
N ASN A 36 13.98 13.92 5.48
CA ASN A 36 14.43 14.67 6.65
C ASN A 36 15.90 14.47 6.97
N ILE A 37 16.72 14.12 5.98
CA ILE A 37 18.16 13.90 6.18
C ILE A 37 18.79 15.13 6.84
N ASP A 38 18.36 16.36 6.51
CA ASP A 38 18.83 17.58 7.19
C ASP A 38 18.45 17.64 8.68
N LEU A 39 17.23 17.25 9.05
CA LEU A 39 16.81 17.18 10.46
C LEU A 39 17.57 16.07 11.20
N PHE A 40 17.82 14.94 10.54
CA PHE A 40 18.65 13.86 11.08
C PHE A 40 20.10 14.32 11.30
N LEU A 41 20.69 15.04 10.35
CA LEU A 41 22.05 15.56 10.44
C LEU A 41 22.19 16.66 11.50
N LYS A 42 21.18 17.52 11.67
CA LYS A 42 21.18 18.60 12.66
C LYS A 42 20.86 18.14 14.08
N SER A 43 19.93 17.20 14.23
CA SER A 43 19.42 16.78 15.53
C SER A 43 18.85 15.35 15.48
N PRO A 44 19.70 14.31 15.65
CA PRO A 44 19.28 12.91 15.58
C PRO A 44 18.18 12.57 16.59
N SER A 45 18.31 13.03 17.84
CA SER A 45 17.33 12.76 18.91
C SER A 45 15.96 13.36 18.63
N LEU A 46 15.92 14.56 18.05
CA LEU A 46 14.67 15.23 17.67
C LEU A 46 14.01 14.53 16.47
N MET A 47 14.82 14.04 15.52
CA MET A 47 14.33 13.24 14.40
C MET A 47 13.70 11.93 14.89
N ASP A 48 14.34 11.24 15.84
CA ASP A 48 13.81 10.00 16.41
C ASP A 48 12.48 10.24 17.15
N ALA A 49 12.39 11.31 17.94
CA ALA A 49 11.16 11.69 18.63
C ALA A 49 10.02 12.01 17.64
N LYS A 50 10.28 12.89 16.65
CA LYS A 50 9.28 13.24 15.63
C LYS A 50 8.90 12.06 14.74
N PHE A 51 9.85 11.16 14.44
CA PHE A 51 9.57 9.94 13.68
C PHE A 51 8.66 9.00 14.47
N SER A 52 8.94 8.78 15.76
CA SER A 52 8.10 7.96 16.64
C SER A 52 6.68 8.51 16.74
N GLU A 53 6.53 9.83 16.90
CA GLU A 53 5.23 10.50 16.95
C GLU A 53 4.45 10.35 15.64
N TYR A 54 5.10 10.57 14.48
CA TYR A 54 4.50 10.32 13.18
C TYR A 54 4.12 8.84 12.99
N PHE A 55 5.01 7.94 13.41
CA PHE A 55 4.85 6.50 13.21
C PHE A 55 3.66 5.96 14.00
N LEU A 56 3.53 6.34 15.27
CA LEU A 56 2.44 5.92 16.14
C LEU A 56 1.15 6.70 15.88
N GLY A 57 1.25 8.02 15.67
CA GLY A 57 0.09 8.91 15.54
C GLY A 57 -0.58 8.86 14.18
N LEU A 58 0.15 8.56 13.10
CA LEU A 58 -0.38 8.62 11.74
C LEU A 58 -0.07 7.38 10.89
N TYR A 59 1.14 6.83 10.97
CA TYR A 59 1.57 5.75 10.08
C TYR A 59 0.93 4.40 10.42
N ILE A 60 0.99 3.95 11.68
CA ILE A 60 0.34 2.69 12.10
C ILE A 60 -1.16 2.91 12.32
N HIS A 61 -1.57 4.13 12.62
CA HIS A 61 -2.94 4.42 13.04
C HIS A 61 -3.96 4.07 11.93
N PRO A 62 -4.89 3.12 12.16
CA PRO A 62 -5.77 2.61 11.11
C PRO A 62 -6.70 3.69 10.54
N CYS A 63 -7.10 4.66 11.37
CA CYS A 63 -7.95 5.77 10.96
C CYS A 63 -7.31 6.65 9.89
N GLY A 64 -5.98 6.82 9.89
CA GLY A 64 -5.26 7.64 8.92
C GLY A 64 -5.13 7.00 7.54
N ARG A 65 -5.50 5.72 7.39
CA ARG A 65 -5.30 4.94 6.16
C ARG A 65 -6.58 4.34 5.59
N TYR A 66 -7.71 4.49 6.27
CA TYR A 66 -8.98 3.90 5.87
C TYR A 66 -9.39 4.27 4.42
N HIS A 67 -9.12 5.51 3.99
CA HIS A 67 -9.46 5.99 2.65
C HIS A 67 -8.90 5.12 1.49
N VAL A 68 -7.74 4.48 1.68
CA VAL A 68 -7.15 3.54 0.70
C VAL A 68 -8.04 2.30 0.52
N TYR A 69 -8.53 1.75 1.64
CA TYR A 69 -9.45 0.62 1.64
C TYR A 69 -10.80 0.98 1.02
N ALA A 70 -11.30 2.19 1.32
CA ALA A 70 -12.55 2.69 0.74
C ALA A 70 -12.49 2.70 -0.80
N ILE A 71 -11.41 3.24 -1.39
CA ILE A 71 -11.19 3.25 -2.85
C ILE A 71 -11.20 1.83 -3.42
N GLY A 72 -10.53 0.89 -2.76
CA GLY A 72 -10.52 -0.52 -3.16
C GLY A 72 -11.93 -1.15 -3.16
N ILE A 73 -12.72 -0.88 -2.12
CA ILE A 73 -14.11 -1.36 -2.01
C ILE A 73 -14.99 -0.75 -3.11
N PHE A 74 -14.86 0.56 -3.37
CA PHE A 74 -15.59 1.23 -4.46
C PHE A 74 -15.26 0.62 -5.82
N LEU A 75 -13.98 0.39 -6.10
CA LEU A 75 -13.54 -0.25 -7.33
C LEU A 75 -14.10 -1.69 -7.45
N ALA A 76 -14.00 -2.47 -6.38
CA ALA A 76 -14.51 -3.84 -6.35
C ALA A 76 -16.01 -3.89 -6.60
N TYR A 77 -16.79 -3.01 -5.97
CA TYR A 77 -18.23 -2.88 -6.19
C TYR A 77 -18.55 -2.48 -7.64
N PHE A 78 -17.80 -1.52 -8.19
CA PHE A 78 -17.97 -1.09 -9.58
C PHE A 78 -17.71 -2.22 -10.57
N LEU A 79 -16.63 -3.00 -10.36
CA LEU A 79 -16.31 -4.18 -11.16
C LEU A 79 -17.36 -5.29 -11.01
N TYR A 80 -17.84 -5.54 -9.80
CA TYR A 80 -18.88 -6.53 -9.52
C TYR A 80 -20.19 -6.22 -10.26
N ASN A 81 -20.67 -4.98 -10.16
CA ASN A 81 -21.89 -4.54 -10.86
C ASN A 81 -21.77 -4.59 -12.38
N ARG A 82 -20.56 -4.32 -12.90
CA ARG A 82 -20.28 -4.44 -14.33
C ARG A 82 -20.22 -5.89 -14.79
N LYS A 83 -19.57 -6.77 -14.03
CA LYS A 83 -19.52 -8.22 -14.32
C LYS A 83 -20.91 -8.87 -14.31
N LYS A 84 -21.81 -8.43 -13.42
CA LYS A 84 -23.20 -8.90 -13.38
C LYS A 84 -24.01 -8.52 -14.64
N ASN A 85 -23.62 -7.46 -15.35
CA ASN A 85 -24.19 -7.04 -16.63
C ASN A 85 -23.28 -7.50 -17.78
N THR A 86 -23.15 -8.81 -17.97
CA THR A 86 -22.22 -9.51 -18.88
C THR A 86 -22.15 -8.90 -20.29
N ASP A 87 -23.26 -8.37 -20.82
CA ASP A 87 -23.31 -7.76 -22.17
C ASP A 87 -22.66 -6.37 -22.29
N ARG A 88 -22.49 -5.62 -21.19
CA ARG A 88 -21.97 -4.23 -21.24
C ARG A 88 -20.46 -4.11 -21.03
N VAL A 89 -19.81 -5.14 -20.48
CA VAL A 89 -18.36 -5.12 -20.23
C VAL A 89 -17.57 -5.17 -21.54
N VAL A 90 -18.08 -5.91 -22.52
CA VAL A 90 -17.46 -6.09 -23.84
C VAL A 90 -17.94 -5.03 -24.85
N LYS A 91 -19.21 -4.56 -24.74
CA LYS A 91 -19.84 -3.65 -25.72
C LYS A 91 -19.84 -2.16 -25.35
N GLY A 92 -19.42 -1.78 -24.14
CA GLY A 92 -19.30 -0.35 -23.80
C GLY A 92 -18.27 0.33 -24.69
N ARG A 93 -18.64 1.44 -25.36
CA ARG A 93 -17.71 2.25 -26.20
C ARG A 93 -16.41 2.48 -25.44
N TYR A 94 -15.35 1.82 -25.89
CA TYR A 94 -14.03 2.01 -25.33
C TYR A 94 -13.51 3.37 -25.77
N ASN A 95 -13.60 4.35 -24.89
CA ASN A 95 -13.02 5.65 -25.14
C ASN A 95 -11.50 5.59 -24.91
N LYS A 96 -10.73 5.48 -26.01
CA LYS A 96 -9.26 5.48 -26.01
C LYS A 96 -8.70 6.77 -25.38
N ILE A 97 -9.36 7.90 -25.58
CA ILE A 97 -8.93 9.20 -25.02
C ILE A 97 -9.00 9.12 -23.49
N LEU A 98 -10.13 8.66 -22.93
CA LEU A 98 -10.28 8.52 -21.48
C LEU A 98 -9.24 7.55 -20.89
N PHE A 99 -8.89 6.48 -21.61
CA PHE A 99 -7.84 5.55 -21.21
C PHE A 99 -6.48 6.26 -21.08
N TYR A 100 -6.01 6.92 -22.13
CA TYR A 100 -4.71 7.57 -22.14
C TYR A 100 -4.65 8.75 -21.16
N VAL A 101 -5.70 9.58 -21.09
CA VAL A 101 -5.79 10.68 -20.13
C VAL A 101 -5.74 10.15 -18.70
N GLY A 102 -6.54 9.13 -18.37
CA GLY A 102 -6.51 8.51 -17.05
C GLY A 102 -5.18 7.84 -16.73
N ALA A 103 -4.51 7.23 -17.71
CA ALA A 103 -3.19 6.62 -17.53
C ALA A 103 -2.10 7.68 -17.27
N ILE A 104 -2.13 8.79 -17.99
CA ILE A 104 -1.21 9.92 -17.79
C ILE A 104 -1.44 10.53 -16.40
N LEU A 105 -2.70 10.79 -16.03
CA LEU A 105 -3.02 11.31 -14.70
C LEU A 105 -2.59 10.36 -13.58
N ALA A 106 -2.84 9.06 -13.75
CA ALA A 106 -2.40 8.04 -12.80
C ALA A 106 -0.88 8.04 -12.63
N ALA A 107 -0.13 8.12 -13.74
CA ALA A 107 1.33 8.18 -13.74
C ALA A 107 1.87 9.45 -13.08
N ILE A 108 1.27 10.62 -13.36
CA ILE A 108 1.62 11.90 -12.73
C ILE A 108 1.39 11.82 -11.23
N PHE A 109 0.22 11.37 -10.79
CA PHE A 109 -0.11 11.26 -9.38
C PHE A 109 0.79 10.25 -8.65
N SER A 110 1.06 9.07 -9.24
CA SER A 110 1.96 8.10 -8.62
C SER A 110 3.39 8.64 -8.54
N SER A 111 3.86 9.34 -9.57
CA SER A 111 5.19 9.96 -9.58
C SER A 111 5.28 11.07 -8.53
N LEU A 112 4.27 11.92 -8.42
CA LEU A 112 4.19 12.98 -7.40
C LEU A 112 4.18 12.41 -5.97
N CYS A 113 3.51 11.28 -5.74
CA CYS A 113 3.49 10.66 -4.41
C CYS A 113 4.82 9.99 -4.02
N VAL A 114 5.62 9.54 -5.00
CA VAL A 114 6.91 8.87 -4.73
C VAL A 114 8.06 9.86 -4.72
N PHE A 115 8.10 10.78 -5.68
CA PHE A 115 9.19 11.71 -5.89
C PHE A 115 8.88 13.14 -5.44
N GLY A 116 7.61 13.47 -5.12
CA GLY A 116 7.19 14.83 -4.80
C GLY A 116 8.03 15.44 -3.68
N LEU A 117 8.28 14.71 -2.59
CA LEU A 117 9.09 15.21 -1.49
C LEU A 117 10.55 15.50 -1.87
N ASN A 118 11.09 14.85 -2.91
CA ASN A 118 12.44 15.13 -3.41
C ASN A 118 12.46 16.37 -4.31
N PHE A 119 11.36 16.63 -5.02
CA PHE A 119 11.21 17.79 -5.90
C PHE A 119 10.84 19.08 -5.17
N PHE A 120 9.99 19.01 -4.15
CA PHE A 120 9.65 20.16 -3.32
C PHE A 120 10.76 20.39 -2.30
N GLY A 121 11.67 21.31 -2.61
CA GLY A 121 12.77 21.69 -1.72
C GLY A 121 12.30 22.09 -0.32
N GLN A 122 13.18 21.96 0.68
CA GLN A 122 12.84 22.18 2.09
C GLN A 122 12.25 23.57 2.40
N SER A 123 12.53 24.58 1.58
CA SER A 123 12.03 25.95 1.73
C SER A 123 10.53 26.11 1.50
N LEU A 124 9.87 25.20 0.78
CA LEU A 124 8.42 25.25 0.50
C LEU A 124 7.59 24.46 1.53
N ARG A 125 8.25 23.84 2.52
CA ARG A 125 7.65 22.86 3.42
C ARG A 125 7.03 23.52 4.65
N THR A 126 5.95 24.26 4.43
CA THR A 126 5.09 24.78 5.51
C THR A 126 4.28 23.64 6.16
N THR A 127 3.86 23.80 7.42
CA THR A 127 2.96 22.86 8.11
C THR A 127 1.68 22.59 7.32
N LEU A 128 1.20 23.59 6.58
CA LEU A 128 0.05 23.45 5.67
C LEU A 128 0.37 22.49 4.51
N PHE A 129 1.50 22.66 3.83
CA PHE A 129 1.93 21.76 2.76
C PHE A 129 2.08 20.33 3.28
N ALA A 130 2.68 20.17 4.46
CA ALA A 130 2.85 18.89 5.13
C ALA A 130 1.51 18.17 5.37
N SER A 131 0.53 18.93 5.86
CA SER A 131 -0.81 18.42 6.16
C SER A 131 -1.55 17.96 4.91
N PHE A 132 -1.50 18.74 3.83
CA PHE A 132 -2.08 18.34 2.54
C PHE A 132 -1.38 17.12 1.96
N TYR A 133 -0.05 17.08 2.03
CA TYR A 133 0.72 15.94 1.51
C TYR A 133 0.37 14.65 2.25
N ASN A 134 0.43 14.65 3.59
CA ASN A 134 0.13 13.48 4.40
C ASN A 134 -1.32 13.00 4.22
N ALA A 135 -2.28 13.90 4.03
CA ALA A 135 -3.68 13.55 3.79
C ALA A 135 -3.95 13.00 2.38
N LEU A 136 -3.30 13.54 1.33
CA LEU A 136 -3.66 13.25 -0.06
C LEU A 136 -2.76 12.22 -0.75
N HIS A 137 -1.49 12.06 -0.34
CA HIS A 137 -0.56 11.22 -1.11
C HIS A 137 -1.02 9.75 -1.19
N HIS A 138 -1.44 9.14 -0.07
CA HIS A 138 -1.97 7.77 -0.08
C HIS A 138 -3.28 7.66 -0.85
N LEU A 139 -4.14 8.68 -0.80
CA LEU A 139 -5.39 8.73 -1.56
C LEU A 139 -5.13 8.77 -3.06
N LEU A 140 -4.27 9.68 -3.52
CA LEU A 140 -3.92 9.84 -4.93
C LEU A 140 -3.21 8.60 -5.47
N PHE A 141 -2.26 8.04 -4.71
CA PHE A 141 -1.59 6.81 -5.08
C PHE A 141 -2.57 5.63 -5.23
N SER A 142 -3.55 5.54 -4.32
CA SER A 142 -4.58 4.50 -4.37
C SER A 142 -5.52 4.66 -5.56
N LEU A 143 -5.86 5.90 -5.94
CA LEU A 143 -6.65 6.18 -7.15
C LEU A 143 -5.88 5.80 -8.42
N SER A 144 -4.58 6.13 -8.50
CA SER A 144 -3.72 5.72 -9.61
C SER A 144 -3.68 4.20 -9.74
N PHE A 145 -3.53 3.49 -8.62
CA PHE A 145 -3.51 2.03 -8.63
C PHE A 145 -4.89 1.43 -8.95
N ALA A 146 -5.98 2.04 -8.48
CA ALA A 146 -7.34 1.63 -8.80
C ALA A 146 -7.63 1.72 -10.30
N TRP A 147 -7.14 2.78 -10.97
CA TRP A 147 -7.22 2.92 -12.42
C TRP A 147 -6.47 1.79 -13.14
N PHE A 148 -5.25 1.48 -12.71
CA PHE A 148 -4.47 0.37 -13.24
C PHE A 148 -5.19 -0.98 -13.08
N VAL A 149 -5.66 -1.30 -11.86
CA VAL A 149 -6.37 -2.55 -11.56
C VAL A 149 -7.66 -2.68 -12.38
N TYR A 150 -8.41 -1.60 -12.54
CA TYR A 150 -9.60 -1.59 -13.40
C TYR A 150 -9.29 -1.99 -14.85
N HIS A 151 -8.19 -1.50 -15.41
CA HIS A 151 -7.78 -1.83 -16.76
C HIS A 151 -7.20 -3.24 -16.89
N CYS A 152 -6.54 -3.75 -15.85
CA CYS A 152 -6.13 -5.15 -15.78
C CYS A 152 -7.36 -6.08 -15.76
N ALA A 153 -8.32 -5.80 -14.87
CA ALA A 153 -9.55 -6.57 -14.70
C ALA A 153 -10.45 -6.57 -15.95
N THR A 154 -10.39 -5.53 -16.77
CA THR A 154 -11.15 -5.44 -18.04
C THR A 154 -10.42 -6.06 -19.24
N GLY A 155 -9.25 -6.68 -19.05
CA GLY A 155 -8.53 -7.37 -20.11
C GLY A 155 -7.74 -6.46 -21.06
N LYS A 156 -7.72 -5.15 -20.82
CA LYS A 156 -7.20 -4.15 -21.79
C LYS A 156 -5.68 -4.01 -21.77
N LEU A 157 -5.06 -4.35 -20.63
CA LEU A 157 -3.61 -4.31 -20.45
C LEU A 157 -2.99 -5.67 -20.78
N GLY A 158 -3.01 -6.07 -22.06
CA GLY A 158 -2.63 -7.41 -22.51
C GLY A 158 -1.27 -7.92 -21.99
N PHE A 159 -0.25 -7.07 -21.96
CA PHE A 159 1.08 -7.41 -21.41
C PHE A 159 1.03 -7.64 -19.89
N PHE A 160 0.52 -6.68 -19.12
CA PHE A 160 0.44 -6.77 -17.66
C PHE A 160 -0.44 -7.91 -17.20
N ASN A 161 -1.55 -8.17 -17.89
CA ASN A 161 -2.42 -9.31 -17.57
C ASN A 161 -1.70 -10.65 -17.73
N ARG A 162 -0.85 -10.79 -18.74
CA ARG A 162 -0.02 -11.99 -18.92
C ARG A 162 1.03 -12.11 -17.81
N MET A 163 1.67 -11.01 -17.43
CA MET A 163 2.65 -10.98 -16.34
C MET A 163 2.02 -11.32 -14.99
N LEU A 164 0.90 -10.69 -14.64
CA LEU A 164 0.20 -10.91 -13.36
C LEU A 164 -0.46 -12.29 -13.28
N SER A 165 -0.78 -12.91 -14.42
CA SER A 165 -1.32 -14.27 -14.47
C SER A 165 -0.24 -15.36 -14.58
N ALA A 166 1.04 -14.99 -14.49
CA ALA A 166 2.14 -15.93 -14.58
C ALA A 166 2.11 -16.93 -13.40
N ARG A 167 2.30 -18.23 -13.70
CA ARG A 167 2.26 -19.30 -12.70
C ARG A 167 3.29 -19.15 -11.58
N ILE A 168 4.41 -18.48 -11.86
CA ILE A 168 5.48 -18.20 -10.87
C ILE A 168 4.97 -17.29 -9.74
N LEU A 169 4.01 -16.41 -10.00
CA LEU A 169 3.44 -15.52 -8.98
C LEU A 169 2.45 -16.22 -8.04
N VAL A 170 1.93 -17.40 -8.42
CA VAL A 170 0.98 -18.16 -7.61
C VAL A 170 1.59 -18.62 -6.27
N PRO A 171 2.75 -19.31 -6.21
CA PRO A 171 3.36 -19.64 -4.92
C PRO A 171 3.82 -18.39 -4.17
N LEU A 172 4.31 -17.37 -4.88
CA LEU A 172 4.80 -16.14 -4.25
C LEU A 172 3.68 -15.36 -3.54
N SER A 173 2.51 -15.24 -4.18
CA SER A 173 1.32 -14.62 -3.60
C SER A 173 0.79 -15.35 -2.35
N ARG A 174 0.96 -16.68 -2.28
CA ARG A 174 0.60 -17.45 -1.08
C ARG A 174 1.54 -17.18 0.08
N LEU A 175 2.82 -16.91 -0.21
CA LEU A 175 3.83 -16.59 0.80
C LEU A 175 3.78 -15.12 1.25
N SER A 176 3.17 -14.23 0.46
CA SER A 176 3.16 -12.79 0.73
C SER A 176 2.59 -12.41 2.09
N TYR A 177 1.63 -13.18 2.64
CA TYR A 177 1.09 -12.92 3.99
C TYR A 177 2.14 -13.20 5.07
N SER A 178 2.76 -14.38 5.05
CA SER A 178 3.85 -14.73 5.97
C SER A 178 5.04 -13.78 5.82
N ALA A 179 5.39 -13.43 4.58
CA ALA A 179 6.45 -12.48 4.28
C ALA A 179 6.14 -11.08 4.84
N TYR A 180 4.89 -10.60 4.72
CA TYR A 180 4.47 -9.30 5.26
C TYR A 180 4.65 -9.21 6.78
N LEU A 181 4.35 -10.29 7.52
CA LEU A 181 4.51 -10.32 8.98
C LEU A 181 5.98 -10.39 9.40
N LEU A 182 6.80 -11.16 8.67
CA LEU A 182 8.22 -11.35 9.01
C LEU A 182 9.10 -10.17 8.61
N HIS A 183 8.76 -9.47 7.54
CA HIS A 183 9.56 -8.39 6.99
C HIS A 183 9.95 -7.31 8.02
N PRO A 184 9.02 -6.69 8.77
CA PRO A 184 9.38 -5.67 9.77
C PRO A 184 10.26 -6.23 10.89
N ILE A 185 10.01 -7.47 11.34
CA ILE A 185 10.80 -8.13 12.39
C ILE A 185 12.26 -8.32 11.95
N LEU A 186 12.47 -8.75 10.70
CA LEU A 186 13.80 -8.95 10.13
C LEU A 186 14.53 -7.62 9.93
N MET A 187 13.82 -6.59 9.48
CA MET A 187 14.40 -5.25 9.37
C MET A 187 14.82 -4.71 10.75
N GLU A 188 13.93 -4.78 11.74
CA GLU A 188 14.22 -4.31 13.10
C GLU A 188 15.40 -5.06 13.73
N ALA A 189 15.42 -6.39 13.62
CA ALA A 189 16.54 -7.20 14.10
C ALA A 189 17.87 -6.82 13.44
N TYR A 190 17.87 -6.55 12.13
CA TYR A 190 19.07 -6.08 11.42
C TYR A 190 19.52 -4.71 11.94
N PHE A 191 18.62 -3.72 12.01
CA PHE A 191 18.98 -2.37 12.44
C PHE A 191 19.44 -2.32 13.90
N LEU A 192 18.85 -3.14 14.79
CA LEU A 192 19.30 -3.29 16.18
C LEU A 192 20.68 -3.97 16.30
N SER A 193 21.06 -4.80 15.33
CA SER A 193 22.36 -5.48 15.32
C SER A 193 23.52 -4.58 14.86
N LEU A 194 23.22 -3.42 14.25
CA LEU A 194 24.23 -2.49 13.76
C LEU A 194 24.99 -1.88 14.93
N ARG A 195 26.32 -2.09 14.94
CA ARG A 195 27.24 -1.52 15.94
C ARG A 195 27.90 -0.22 15.50
N ALA A 196 27.73 0.15 14.23
CA ALA A 196 28.32 1.32 13.61
C ALA A 196 27.29 2.02 12.71
N PRO A 197 27.42 3.34 12.50
CA PRO A 197 26.50 4.09 11.64
C PRO A 197 26.51 3.55 10.21
N PHE A 198 25.31 3.33 9.67
CA PHE A 198 25.12 2.86 8.30
C PHE A 198 25.45 3.98 7.30
N GLN A 199 26.39 3.72 6.39
CA GLN A 199 26.71 4.66 5.32
C GLN A 199 25.58 4.70 4.29
N TYR A 200 24.91 5.85 4.21
CA TYR A 200 23.81 6.08 3.28
C TYR A 200 24.33 6.22 1.84
N SER A 201 23.88 5.33 0.96
CA SER A 201 24.05 5.44 -0.49
C SER A 201 22.85 4.82 -1.19
N HIS A 202 22.43 5.39 -2.32
CA HIS A 202 21.32 4.87 -3.11
C HIS A 202 21.54 3.41 -3.53
N LEU A 203 22.78 3.07 -3.91
CA LEU A 203 23.13 1.69 -4.30
C LEU A 203 23.07 0.74 -3.11
N SER A 204 23.58 1.15 -1.94
CA SER A 204 23.50 0.36 -0.72
C SER A 204 22.06 0.09 -0.30
N LEU A 205 21.17 1.09 -0.41
CA LEU A 205 19.75 0.92 -0.13
C LEU A 205 19.06 -0.05 -1.08
N VAL A 206 19.35 0.03 -2.38
CA VAL A 206 18.78 -0.89 -3.37
C VAL A 206 19.19 -2.32 -3.05
N ILE A 207 20.49 -2.57 -2.83
CA ILE A 207 21.01 -3.89 -2.48
C ILE A 207 20.38 -4.39 -1.17
N LEU A 208 20.32 -3.55 -0.16
CA LEU A 208 19.74 -3.90 1.14
C LEU A 208 18.25 -4.25 1.02
N ASN A 209 17.47 -3.50 0.24
CA ASN A 209 16.04 -3.78 0.00
C ASN A 209 15.85 -5.14 -0.71
N PHE A 210 16.60 -5.40 -1.77
CA PHE A 210 16.54 -6.70 -2.45
C PHE A 210 16.98 -7.85 -1.53
N GLY A 211 18.00 -7.62 -0.71
CA GLY A 211 18.46 -8.57 0.30
C GLY A 211 17.37 -8.89 1.32
N PHE A 212 16.73 -7.87 1.90
CA PHE A 212 15.62 -8.08 2.83
C PHE A 212 14.45 -8.81 2.19
N VAL A 213 14.04 -8.43 0.97
CA VAL A 213 12.95 -9.12 0.26
C VAL A 213 13.31 -10.60 0.08
N PHE A 214 14.51 -10.88 -0.41
CA PHE A 214 14.96 -12.25 -0.64
C PHE A 214 14.96 -13.08 0.65
N VAL A 215 15.61 -12.60 1.71
CA VAL A 215 15.70 -13.29 3.01
C VAL A 215 14.31 -13.46 3.62
N THR A 216 13.46 -12.43 3.55
CA THR A 216 12.08 -12.50 4.05
C THR A 216 11.28 -13.59 3.36
N TYR A 217 11.36 -13.70 2.02
CA TYR A 217 10.65 -14.75 1.29
C TYR A 217 11.20 -16.16 1.58
N MET A 218 12.50 -16.31 1.80
CA MET A 218 13.09 -17.60 2.21
C MET A 218 12.59 -18.04 3.58
N ILE A 219 12.58 -17.14 4.57
CA ILE A 219 12.08 -17.45 5.91
C ILE A 219 10.57 -17.66 5.89
N ALA A 220 9.82 -16.83 5.15
CA ALA A 220 8.38 -16.99 4.97
C ALA A 220 8.02 -18.34 4.35
N PHE A 221 8.83 -18.87 3.43
CA PHE A 221 8.66 -20.20 2.88
C PHE A 221 8.78 -21.29 3.94
N VAL A 222 9.84 -21.25 4.75
CA VAL A 222 10.05 -22.20 5.86
C VAL A 222 8.89 -22.13 6.87
N VAL A 223 8.51 -20.92 7.31
CA VAL A 223 7.41 -20.72 8.26
C VAL A 223 6.08 -21.21 7.70
N THR A 224 5.81 -20.98 6.42
CA THR A 224 4.56 -21.43 5.79
C THR A 224 4.50 -22.95 5.65
N ILE A 225 5.63 -23.63 5.47
CA ILE A 225 5.68 -25.10 5.46
C ILE A 225 5.46 -25.65 6.88
N LEU A 226 6.18 -25.12 7.86
CA LEU A 226 6.13 -25.61 9.25
C LEU A 226 4.77 -25.37 9.90
N PHE A 227 4.19 -24.19 9.69
CA PHE A 227 2.94 -23.79 10.34
C PHE A 227 1.78 -23.75 9.36
N GLY A 228 1.93 -23.13 8.19
CA GLY A 228 0.83 -22.98 7.24
C GLY A 228 0.28 -24.30 6.69
N ALA A 229 1.16 -25.25 6.33
CA ALA A 229 0.75 -26.55 5.78
C ALA A 229 -0.10 -27.40 6.74
N PRO A 230 0.25 -27.57 8.03
CA PRO A 230 -0.59 -28.32 8.96
C PRO A 230 -1.93 -27.62 9.22
N PHE A 231 -1.98 -26.29 9.33
CA PHE A 231 -3.25 -25.59 9.53
C PHE A 231 -4.20 -25.72 8.34
N ILE A 232 -3.70 -25.65 7.11
CA ILE A 232 -4.50 -25.85 5.90
C ILE A 232 -5.07 -27.28 5.85
N ASN A 233 -4.26 -28.28 6.22
CA ASN A 233 -4.71 -29.67 6.26
C ASN A 233 -5.76 -29.89 7.37
N LEU A 234 -5.59 -29.24 8.51
CA LEU A 234 -6.55 -29.29 9.62
C LEU A 234 -7.89 -28.63 9.23
N GLU A 235 -7.87 -27.48 8.57
CA GLU A 235 -9.09 -26.82 8.07
C GLU A 235 -9.83 -27.73 7.07
N ARG A 236 -9.11 -28.37 6.16
CA ARG A 236 -9.68 -29.33 5.21
C ARG A 236 -10.34 -30.50 5.93
N TYR A 237 -9.68 -31.03 6.97
CA TYR A 237 -10.22 -32.10 7.79
C TYR A 237 -11.52 -31.69 8.48
N PHE A 238 -11.55 -30.55 9.17
CA PHE A 238 -12.76 -30.05 9.82
C PHE A 238 -13.91 -29.82 8.84
N ARG A 239 -13.62 -29.23 7.67
CA ARG A 239 -14.63 -28.98 6.63
C ARG A 239 -15.20 -30.28 6.05
N GLN A 240 -14.39 -31.33 5.92
CA GLN A 240 -14.86 -32.65 5.47
C GLN A 240 -15.71 -33.35 6.53
N THR A 241 -15.35 -33.23 7.81
CA THR A 241 -16.13 -33.78 8.92
C THR A 241 -17.51 -33.11 9.02
N GLN A 242 -17.58 -31.78 8.88
CA GLN A 242 -18.85 -31.04 8.87
C GLN A 242 -19.78 -31.47 7.72
N ARG A 243 -19.23 -31.75 6.53
CA ARG A 243 -19.99 -32.27 5.38
C ARG A 243 -20.49 -33.71 5.54
N LYS A 244 -19.95 -34.49 6.48
CA LYS A 244 -20.41 -35.85 6.79
C LYS A 244 -21.50 -35.88 7.86
N ILE A 245 -21.67 -34.79 8.61
CA ILE A 245 -22.65 -34.67 9.70
C ILE A 245 -23.97 -34.05 9.18
N GLN A 246 -23.93 -33.31 8.07
CA GLN A 246 -25.10 -32.85 7.31
C GLN A 246 -25.54 -33.90 6.28
#